data_AF-A0A8B7YJS8-F1
#
_entry.id   AF-A0A8B7YJS8-F1
#
_cell.length_a   1.000
_cell.length_b   1.000
_cell.length_c   1.000
_cell.angle_alpha   90.00
_cell.angle_beta   90.00
_cell.angle_gamma   90.00
#
_symmetry.space_group_name_H-M   'P 1'
#
loop_
_entity.id
_entity.type
_entity.pdbx_description
1 polymer ?
#
loop_
_entity_poly.entity_id
_entity_poly.type
_entity_poly.pdbx_seq_one_letter_code
_entity_poly.pdbx_strand_id
1 'polypeptide(L)'
;MSSYSSLFHLNVSFRMHQSALIITLCLILSQQASARPVQLHHDHTGSYRFQSLQLPFIGGLECESCKVIMDIVDRLLAQNSTEDDILDVLVEFCKLGKVETPRVCEYIAREFKDELFGVLIGHYASPDDICGSILGASCAKPYDPDTPWNVTFPKTPKPPVSIPSPPKAGAPKLTILHLSDLHWDRMYQEGAEVECGEPLCCRSNDGKPAKGKPAAGKWGDYRGCDTPTRVFENLLQYVAKEHKIDFVYLTGDLPAHDVWNQTRYDQTSIVYQTTTVLQKYLPGIPVYPAVGNHESAPVNSFPPPFITGKNSITWLYQAMVDAWITKAQWLPKDANSTLIKGGYYSMRLFDGLILVSVNMNMCNNQNWWLLENEDDPAEELEWLIGVLQKAEDNQDHVHILGHIPPGSGDCFVQWSKNYNEIVNRYESTIRGQFFGHTHKDSFEIFYEPKTKRPTSILYNGGSVTTYSNVNPNYRIYEVDGNYKNSSWAVLDHATYVMNLTDANLTDNPKWKLEYTAKTAYGMKALQAVDWNELVGKFEAANSTLFDKFYTYYYKSNVPGPCDEKCKTGFICDLKTAQSGTHEFC
;
A
#
# COMPACT_ATOMS: atom_id res chain seq x y z
N MET A 1 -53.39 17.98 -29.62
CA MET A 1 -52.70 17.44 -28.43
C MET A 1 -51.23 17.24 -28.79
N SER A 2 -50.32 18.17 -28.47
CA SER A 2 -48.89 18.04 -28.79
C SER A 2 -48.01 18.99 -27.96
N SER A 3 -48.05 18.83 -26.64
CA SER A 3 -47.33 19.72 -25.70
C SER A 3 -46.84 19.05 -24.41
N TYR A 4 -46.99 17.72 -24.28
CA TYR A 4 -46.63 16.96 -23.07
C TYR A 4 -45.38 16.06 -23.23
N SER A 5 -44.87 15.86 -24.46
CA SER A 5 -43.73 14.94 -24.69
C SER A 5 -42.37 15.54 -24.30
N SER A 6 -42.20 16.86 -24.39
CA SER A 6 -40.91 17.54 -24.21
C SER A 6 -40.45 17.57 -22.74
N LEU A 7 -41.40 17.73 -21.81
CA LEU A 7 -41.12 17.78 -20.37
C LEU A 7 -40.70 16.42 -19.77
N PHE A 8 -41.09 15.31 -20.40
CA PHE A 8 -40.67 13.98 -19.98
C PHE A 8 -39.22 13.67 -20.39
N HIS A 9 -38.81 14.03 -21.62
CA HIS A 9 -37.43 13.84 -22.06
C HIS A 9 -36.43 14.71 -21.30
N LEU A 10 -36.77 15.97 -20.97
CA LEU A 10 -35.92 16.79 -20.10
C LEU A 10 -35.73 16.13 -18.72
N ASN A 11 -36.81 15.71 -18.04
CA ASN A 11 -36.72 15.08 -16.72
C ASN A 11 -35.88 13.79 -16.72
N VAL A 12 -35.98 12.98 -17.78
CA VAL A 12 -35.22 11.73 -17.91
C VAL A 12 -33.75 11.99 -18.20
N SER A 13 -33.41 12.97 -19.04
CA SER A 13 -32.02 13.37 -19.28
C SER A 13 -31.38 14.01 -18.05
N PHE A 14 -32.10 14.88 -17.33
CA PHE A 14 -31.62 15.54 -16.12
C PHE A 14 -31.37 14.53 -14.99
N ARG A 15 -32.25 13.53 -14.82
CA ARG A 15 -32.03 12.43 -13.87
C ARG A 15 -30.86 11.52 -14.25
N MET A 16 -30.61 11.27 -15.54
CA MET A 16 -29.44 10.50 -15.96
C MET A 16 -28.14 11.27 -15.75
N HIS A 17 -28.08 12.57 -16.05
CA HIS A 17 -26.91 13.39 -15.72
C HIS A 17 -26.69 13.50 -14.21
N GLN A 18 -27.73 13.74 -13.41
CA GLN A 18 -27.61 13.69 -11.94
C GLN A 18 -27.04 12.35 -11.48
N SER A 19 -27.64 11.23 -11.90
CA SER A 19 -27.19 9.88 -11.57
C SER A 19 -25.77 9.57 -12.04
N ALA A 20 -25.24 10.34 -12.98
CA ALA A 20 -23.89 10.23 -13.49
C ALA A 20 -22.90 11.07 -12.65
N LEU A 21 -23.15 12.38 -12.43
CA LEU A 21 -22.36 13.25 -11.52
C LEU A 21 -22.06 12.53 -10.20
N ILE A 22 -23.14 11.95 -9.66
CA ILE A 22 -23.20 11.11 -8.47
C ILE A 22 -22.13 10.01 -8.43
N ILE A 23 -21.87 9.30 -9.53
CA ILE A 23 -20.92 8.17 -9.55
C ILE A 23 -19.46 8.66 -9.53
N THR A 24 -19.21 9.95 -9.77
CA THR A 24 -17.83 10.42 -9.95
C THR A 24 -17.30 11.24 -8.80
N LEU A 25 -18.15 11.98 -8.10
CA LEU A 25 -17.79 12.34 -6.73
C LEU A 25 -17.65 11.07 -5.87
N CYS A 26 -18.36 9.98 -6.25
CA CYS A 26 -18.09 8.64 -5.71
C CYS A 26 -16.64 8.24 -5.93
N LEU A 27 -16.13 8.24 -7.16
CA LEU A 27 -14.76 7.79 -7.44
C LEU A 27 -13.69 8.68 -6.76
N ILE A 28 -13.83 10.00 -6.83
CA ILE A 28 -12.90 10.95 -6.18
C ILE A 28 -12.83 10.72 -4.67
N LEU A 29 -13.99 10.63 -4.00
CA LEU A 29 -14.03 10.48 -2.54
C LEU A 29 -13.81 9.03 -2.09
N SER A 30 -14.17 8.01 -2.88
CA SER A 30 -14.04 6.59 -2.49
C SER A 30 -12.69 5.96 -2.82
N GLN A 31 -11.89 6.51 -3.75
CA GLN A 31 -10.46 6.16 -3.84
C GLN A 31 -9.79 6.43 -2.49
N GLN A 32 -9.92 7.67 -2.00
CA GLN A 32 -9.41 8.07 -0.70
C GLN A 32 -10.15 7.35 0.45
N ALA A 33 -11.50 7.33 0.48
CA ALA A 33 -12.27 6.80 1.61
C ALA A 33 -12.28 5.26 1.74
N SER A 34 -12.03 4.51 0.66
CA SER A 34 -11.85 3.06 0.74
C SER A 34 -10.40 2.63 0.90
N ALA A 35 -9.46 3.52 0.53
CA ALA A 35 -8.01 3.36 0.54
C ALA A 35 -7.54 1.99 0.04
N ARG A 36 -8.18 1.50 -1.04
CA ARG A 36 -7.84 0.20 -1.63
C ARG A 36 -6.68 0.38 -2.62
N PRO A 37 -5.64 -0.47 -2.58
CA PRO A 37 -4.62 -0.49 -3.62
C PRO A 37 -5.27 -0.73 -4.98
N VAL A 38 -4.83 -0.01 -6.01
CA VAL A 38 -5.39 -0.07 -7.37
C VAL A 38 -4.92 -1.35 -8.08
N GLN A 39 -5.50 -2.48 -7.68
CA GLN A 39 -5.27 -3.77 -8.32
C GLN A 39 -5.94 -3.82 -9.70
N LEU A 40 -5.17 -4.21 -10.72
CA LEU A 40 -5.66 -4.47 -12.08
C LEU A 40 -6.48 -5.77 -12.14
N HIS A 41 -7.64 -5.79 -11.48
CA HIS A 41 -8.50 -6.97 -11.37
C HIS A 41 -9.05 -7.44 -12.72
N HIS A 42 -8.34 -8.37 -13.34
CA HIS A 42 -8.86 -9.29 -14.34
C HIS A 42 -9.69 -10.40 -13.64
N ASP A 43 -10.87 -10.03 -13.13
CA ASP A 43 -11.73 -10.92 -12.35
C ASP A 43 -12.76 -11.70 -13.20
N HIS A 44 -13.23 -12.84 -12.68
CA HIS A 44 -13.76 -13.96 -13.47
C HIS A 44 -15.21 -14.35 -13.20
N THR A 45 -16.13 -13.43 -13.52
CA THR A 45 -17.46 -13.81 -14.02
C THR A 45 -17.90 -12.92 -15.18
N GLY A 46 -18.58 -13.50 -16.17
CA GLY A 46 -19.29 -12.74 -17.22
C GLY A 46 -20.59 -12.09 -16.70
N SER A 47 -20.57 -11.54 -15.49
CA SER A 47 -21.74 -11.14 -14.71
C SER A 47 -21.35 -10.16 -13.59
N TYR A 48 -21.06 -8.91 -13.94
CA TYR A 48 -20.87 -7.81 -12.98
C TYR A 48 -22.00 -7.78 -11.93
N ARG A 49 -21.69 -8.10 -10.67
CA ARG A 49 -22.70 -8.06 -9.60
C ARG A 49 -22.20 -7.92 -8.16
N PHE A 50 -21.54 -6.80 -7.86
CA PHE A 50 -22.16 -5.91 -6.87
C PHE A 50 -23.09 -4.92 -7.58
N GLN A 51 -23.93 -4.17 -6.87
CA GLN A 51 -25.06 -3.44 -7.48
C GLN A 51 -24.68 -2.05 -8.05
N SER A 52 -23.52 -1.96 -8.71
CA SER A 52 -23.21 -0.96 -9.73
C SER A 52 -22.96 -1.71 -11.05
N LEU A 53 -23.53 -1.21 -12.15
CA LEU A 53 -23.22 -1.78 -13.46
C LEU A 53 -21.84 -1.27 -13.90
N GLN A 54 -21.00 -2.13 -14.46
CA GLN A 54 -19.97 -1.72 -15.41
C GLN A 54 -20.30 -2.33 -16.77
N LEU A 55 -20.88 -1.49 -17.63
CA LEU A 55 -20.97 -1.69 -19.07
C LEU A 55 -19.87 -0.83 -19.72
N PRO A 56 -19.43 -1.12 -20.96
CA PRO A 56 -18.50 -0.25 -21.69
C PRO A 56 -19.00 1.20 -21.90
N PHE A 57 -20.28 1.46 -21.63
CA PHE A 57 -20.89 2.78 -21.60
C PHE A 57 -20.56 3.63 -20.35
N ILE A 58 -19.99 3.03 -19.29
CA ILE A 58 -20.04 3.62 -17.94
C ILE A 58 -18.76 4.39 -17.57
N GLY A 59 -17.57 4.00 -18.01
CA GLY A 59 -16.35 4.80 -17.79
C GLY A 59 -16.42 6.20 -18.44
N GLY A 60 -17.08 6.32 -19.60
CA GLY A 60 -17.39 7.62 -20.20
C GLY A 60 -18.47 8.39 -19.43
N LEU A 61 -19.43 7.69 -18.82
CA LEU A 61 -20.47 8.29 -17.98
C LEU A 61 -19.86 8.86 -16.68
N GLU A 62 -18.90 8.14 -16.10
CA GLU A 62 -18.11 8.54 -14.94
C GLU A 62 -17.23 9.75 -15.30
N CYS A 63 -16.52 9.71 -16.44
CA CYS A 63 -15.64 10.82 -16.82
C CYS A 63 -16.35 12.16 -17.02
N GLU A 64 -17.36 12.20 -17.89
CA GLU A 64 -18.16 13.42 -18.15
C GLU A 64 -18.76 14.01 -16.86
N SER A 65 -18.97 13.15 -15.88
CA SER A 65 -19.57 13.47 -14.59
C SER A 65 -18.59 14.07 -13.58
N CYS A 66 -17.31 13.70 -13.62
CA CYS A 66 -16.28 14.53 -12.98
C CYS A 66 -16.24 15.91 -13.65
N LYS A 67 -16.23 15.95 -14.98
CA LYS A 67 -16.08 17.21 -15.73
C LYS A 67 -17.19 18.20 -15.41
N VAL A 68 -18.44 17.74 -15.29
CA VAL A 68 -19.56 18.62 -14.89
C VAL A 68 -19.52 18.98 -13.40
N ILE A 69 -19.01 18.13 -12.49
CA ILE A 69 -18.76 18.55 -11.10
C ILE A 69 -17.71 19.66 -11.05
N MET A 70 -16.58 19.49 -11.75
CA MET A 70 -15.51 20.49 -11.73
C MET A 70 -15.91 21.77 -12.46
N ASP A 71 -16.66 21.71 -13.56
CA ASP A 71 -17.28 22.90 -14.19
C ASP A 71 -18.29 23.61 -13.24
N ILE A 72 -18.93 22.90 -12.31
CA ILE A 72 -19.74 23.53 -11.25
C ILE A 72 -18.84 24.19 -10.18
N VAL A 73 -17.75 23.53 -9.76
CA VAL A 73 -16.76 24.10 -8.83
C VAL A 73 -16.12 25.37 -9.42
N ASP A 74 -15.67 25.34 -10.68
CA ASP A 74 -15.13 26.48 -11.43
C ASP A 74 -16.12 27.65 -11.47
N ARG A 75 -17.41 27.37 -11.72
CA ARG A 75 -18.47 28.38 -11.69
C ARG A 75 -18.68 28.97 -10.29
N LEU A 76 -18.55 28.19 -9.23
CA LEU A 76 -18.69 28.67 -7.85
C LEU A 76 -17.49 29.54 -7.44
N LEU A 77 -16.28 29.13 -7.81
CA LEU A 77 -15.04 29.91 -7.64
C LEU A 77 -15.12 31.24 -8.41
N ALA A 78 -15.55 31.21 -9.67
CA ALA A 78 -15.78 32.41 -10.49
C ALA A 78 -16.90 33.34 -9.99
N GLN A 79 -17.70 32.89 -9.01
CA GLN A 79 -18.71 33.69 -8.30
C GLN A 79 -18.24 34.19 -6.92
N ASN A 80 -16.98 33.96 -6.54
CA ASN A 80 -16.42 34.20 -5.20
C ASN A 80 -17.22 33.48 -4.08
N SER A 81 -17.67 32.25 -4.34
CA SER A 81 -18.19 31.37 -3.27
C SER A 81 -17.07 31.01 -2.31
N THR A 82 -17.37 30.78 -1.03
CA THR A 82 -16.34 30.34 -0.08
C THR A 82 -15.98 28.87 -0.29
N GLU A 83 -14.82 28.46 0.21
CA GLU A 83 -14.42 27.05 0.27
C GLU A 83 -15.50 26.19 0.95
N ASP A 84 -16.13 26.70 2.01
CA ASP A 84 -17.14 25.97 2.77
C ASP A 84 -18.47 25.86 1.99
N ASP A 85 -18.86 26.89 1.22
CA ASP A 85 -20.02 26.80 0.30
C ASP A 85 -19.79 25.72 -0.77
N ILE A 86 -18.57 25.64 -1.30
CA ILE A 86 -18.17 24.63 -2.30
C ILE A 86 -18.16 23.23 -1.67
N LEU A 87 -17.63 23.08 -0.46
CA LEU A 87 -17.68 21.81 0.28
C LEU A 87 -19.10 21.35 0.56
N ASP A 88 -19.99 22.22 1.04
CA ASP A 88 -21.37 21.83 1.33
C ASP A 88 -22.12 21.43 0.03
N VAL A 89 -21.79 22.03 -1.12
CA VAL A 89 -22.28 21.59 -2.44
C VAL A 89 -21.76 20.18 -2.80
N LEU A 90 -20.46 19.90 -2.60
CA LEU A 90 -19.88 18.57 -2.84
C LEU A 90 -20.48 17.52 -1.87
N VAL A 91 -20.63 17.85 -0.59
CA VAL A 91 -21.27 17.01 0.43
C VAL A 91 -22.70 16.65 0.03
N GLU A 92 -23.50 17.60 -0.47
CA GLU A 92 -24.86 17.31 -0.93
C GLU A 92 -24.88 16.51 -2.26
N PHE A 93 -23.92 16.69 -3.18
CA PHE A 93 -23.76 15.77 -4.31
C PHE A 93 -23.45 14.33 -3.85
N CYS A 94 -22.58 14.17 -2.85
CA CYS A 94 -22.22 12.88 -2.25
C CYS A 94 -23.45 12.19 -1.63
N LYS A 95 -24.23 12.94 -0.82
CA LYS A 95 -25.47 12.48 -0.17
C LYS A 95 -26.58 12.14 -1.16
N LEU A 96 -26.88 13.04 -2.11
CA LEU A 96 -27.87 12.81 -3.17
C LEU A 96 -27.48 11.61 -4.04
N GLY A 97 -26.17 11.39 -4.19
CA GLY A 97 -25.60 10.25 -4.87
C GLY A 97 -25.71 8.92 -4.15
N LYS A 98 -25.74 8.94 -2.81
CA LYS A 98 -25.45 7.76 -1.99
C LYS A 98 -24.08 7.18 -2.35
N VAL A 99 -23.12 8.09 -2.55
CA VAL A 99 -21.71 7.78 -2.75
C VAL A 99 -21.22 6.89 -1.60
N GLU A 100 -21.44 7.41 -0.40
CA GLU A 100 -21.24 6.74 0.88
C GLU A 100 -22.40 7.15 1.81
N THR A 101 -22.36 6.83 3.10
CA THR A 101 -23.34 7.38 4.05
C THR A 101 -23.21 8.91 4.15
N PRO A 102 -24.27 9.62 4.57
CA PRO A 102 -24.19 11.05 4.87
C PRO A 102 -23.09 11.41 5.88
N ARG A 103 -22.74 10.50 6.81
CA ARG A 103 -21.64 10.65 7.78
C ARG A 103 -20.29 10.70 7.08
N VAL A 104 -19.98 9.69 6.26
CA VAL A 104 -18.72 9.62 5.51
C VAL A 104 -18.62 10.83 4.58
N CYS A 105 -19.68 11.11 3.81
CA CYS A 105 -19.76 12.28 2.92
C CYS A 105 -19.45 13.60 3.64
N GLU A 106 -20.05 13.85 4.81
CA GLU A 106 -19.84 15.09 5.57
C GLU A 106 -18.42 15.23 6.09
N TYR A 107 -17.76 14.13 6.49
CA TYR A 107 -16.45 14.21 7.14
C TYR A 107 -15.28 14.09 6.14
N ILE A 108 -15.34 13.21 5.14
CA ILE A 108 -14.25 13.04 4.16
C ILE A 108 -13.96 14.33 3.38
N ALA A 109 -15.01 15.07 3.01
CA ALA A 109 -14.89 16.36 2.32
C ALA A 109 -14.29 17.46 3.21
N ARG A 110 -14.40 17.35 4.54
CA ARG A 110 -13.83 18.29 5.50
C ARG A 110 -12.39 17.95 5.87
N GLU A 111 -12.06 16.66 5.90
CA GLU A 111 -10.70 16.15 6.12
C GLU A 111 -9.79 16.55 4.94
N PHE A 112 -10.19 16.24 3.70
CA PHE A 112 -9.46 16.59 2.48
C PHE A 112 -9.57 18.07 2.04
N LYS A 113 -10.02 18.98 2.91
CA LYS A 113 -10.26 20.39 2.55
C LYS A 113 -8.99 21.07 2.05
N ASP A 114 -7.90 20.96 2.81
CA ASP A 114 -6.67 21.71 2.53
C ASP A 114 -5.95 21.22 1.28
N GLU A 115 -6.05 19.92 0.97
CA GLU A 115 -5.56 19.29 -0.25
C GLU A 115 -6.42 19.64 -1.47
N LEU A 116 -7.75 19.65 -1.33
CA LEU A 116 -8.68 19.97 -2.41
C LEU A 116 -8.52 21.42 -2.89
N PHE A 117 -8.52 22.40 -1.98
CA PHE A 117 -8.35 23.81 -2.36
C PHE A 117 -6.89 24.20 -2.55
N GLY A 118 -5.98 23.63 -1.75
CA GLY A 118 -4.56 23.96 -1.79
C GLY A 118 -3.81 23.36 -2.98
N VAL A 119 -4.25 22.22 -3.53
CA VAL A 119 -3.60 21.54 -4.65
C VAL A 119 -4.55 21.36 -5.84
N LEU A 120 -5.62 20.56 -5.72
CA LEU A 120 -6.42 20.17 -6.89
C LEU A 120 -7.07 21.36 -7.59
N ILE A 121 -7.63 22.31 -6.83
CA ILE A 121 -8.23 23.54 -7.35
C ILE A 121 -7.18 24.65 -7.54
N GLY A 122 -6.06 24.60 -6.80
CA GLY A 122 -5.01 25.63 -6.85
C GLY A 122 -4.06 25.49 -8.04
N HIS A 123 -3.76 24.25 -8.46
CA HIS A 123 -2.76 23.94 -9.47
C HIS A 123 -3.38 23.69 -10.87
N TYR A 124 -4.56 23.07 -10.94
CA TYR A 124 -5.14 22.66 -12.22
C TYR A 124 -5.94 23.75 -12.94
N ALA A 125 -5.79 23.79 -14.27
CA ALA A 125 -6.36 24.82 -15.12
C ALA A 125 -7.67 24.41 -15.82
N SER A 126 -8.07 23.14 -15.73
CA SER A 126 -9.34 22.66 -16.30
C SER A 126 -9.93 21.44 -15.59
N PRO A 127 -11.25 21.22 -15.73
CA PRO A 127 -11.90 19.97 -15.37
C PRO A 127 -11.22 18.74 -15.97
N ASP A 128 -10.77 18.79 -17.23
CA ASP A 128 -10.17 17.64 -17.92
C ASP A 128 -8.89 17.17 -17.22
N ASP A 129 -8.05 18.10 -16.74
CA ASP A 129 -6.81 17.77 -16.01
C ASP A 129 -7.13 17.02 -14.71
N ILE A 130 -8.02 17.58 -13.89
CA ILE A 130 -8.45 17.02 -12.59
C ILE A 130 -9.07 15.63 -12.78
N CYS A 131 -9.97 15.51 -13.75
CA CYS A 131 -10.72 14.30 -14.01
C CYS A 131 -9.87 13.20 -14.64
N GLY A 132 -8.91 13.56 -15.49
CA GLY A 132 -7.92 12.62 -16.02
C GLY A 132 -6.94 12.14 -14.95
N SER A 133 -6.49 13.02 -14.05
CA SER A 133 -5.58 12.64 -12.96
C SER A 133 -6.23 11.70 -11.95
N ILE A 134 -7.50 11.95 -11.55
CA ILE A 134 -8.16 11.14 -10.52
C ILE A 134 -8.78 9.86 -11.11
N LEU A 135 -9.32 9.88 -12.33
CA LEU A 135 -9.95 8.69 -12.95
C LEU A 135 -9.05 7.95 -13.94
N GLY A 136 -7.80 8.40 -14.09
CA GLY A 136 -6.84 7.86 -15.05
C GLY A 136 -7.17 8.15 -16.53
N ALA A 137 -6.26 7.73 -17.39
CA ALA A 137 -6.27 8.05 -18.83
C ALA A 137 -7.44 7.44 -19.64
N SER A 138 -8.35 6.68 -19.02
CA SER A 138 -9.61 6.26 -19.63
C SER A 138 -10.70 7.35 -19.61
N CYS A 139 -10.53 8.38 -18.78
CA CYS A 139 -11.46 9.51 -18.71
C CYS A 139 -11.05 10.62 -19.69
N ALA A 140 -10.12 11.46 -19.27
CA ALA A 140 -9.48 12.49 -20.07
C ALA A 140 -8.01 12.10 -20.23
N LYS A 141 -7.23 12.92 -20.95
CA LYS A 141 -5.79 12.86 -20.71
C LYS A 141 -5.58 13.33 -19.25
N PRO A 142 -4.85 12.58 -18.39
CA PRO A 142 -4.41 13.13 -17.11
C PRO A 142 -3.62 14.41 -17.34
N TYR A 143 -3.51 15.24 -16.31
CA TYR A 143 -2.34 16.11 -16.27
C TYR A 143 -1.11 15.22 -16.30
N ASP A 144 -0.30 15.41 -17.33
CA ASP A 144 0.87 14.58 -17.59
C ASP A 144 2.13 15.40 -17.29
N PRO A 145 2.75 15.20 -16.12
CA PRO A 145 4.08 15.72 -15.83
C PRO A 145 5.20 14.92 -16.53
N ASP A 146 4.94 14.15 -17.60
CA ASP A 146 5.95 13.53 -18.51
C ASP A 146 6.85 14.56 -19.25
N THR A 147 7.36 15.57 -18.55
CA THR A 147 8.72 16.08 -18.78
C THR A 147 9.66 15.02 -18.16
N PRO A 148 10.27 14.10 -18.92
CA PRO A 148 10.76 12.86 -18.32
C PRO A 148 12.03 13.09 -17.50
N TRP A 149 11.89 13.23 -16.18
CA TRP A 149 13.00 13.40 -15.26
C TRP A 149 13.73 12.07 -15.04
N ASN A 150 15.06 12.12 -15.00
CA ASN A 150 15.90 10.94 -14.81
C ASN A 150 16.97 11.21 -13.76
N VAL A 151 17.16 10.26 -12.86
CA VAL A 151 18.15 10.37 -11.78
C VAL A 151 19.60 10.35 -12.32
N THR A 152 20.51 11.09 -11.68
CA THR A 152 21.91 11.17 -12.11
C THR A 152 22.78 10.15 -11.37
N PHE A 153 23.24 9.12 -12.08
CA PHE A 153 24.16 8.13 -11.52
C PHE A 153 25.61 8.62 -11.43
N PRO A 154 26.37 8.23 -10.39
CA PRO A 154 27.81 8.38 -10.32
C PRO A 154 28.53 7.79 -11.54
N LYS A 155 29.67 8.37 -11.90
CA LYS A 155 30.50 7.90 -13.04
C LYS A 155 31.24 6.57 -12.75
N THR A 156 31.06 5.99 -11.57
CA THR A 156 31.58 4.67 -11.19
C THR A 156 30.93 3.59 -12.08
N PRO A 157 31.70 2.86 -12.92
CA PRO A 157 31.14 1.84 -13.78
C PRO A 157 30.48 0.72 -12.97
N LYS A 158 29.32 0.24 -13.42
CA LYS A 158 28.64 -0.90 -12.81
C LYS A 158 29.59 -2.12 -12.74
N PRO A 159 29.80 -2.73 -11.56
CA PRO A 159 30.70 -3.87 -11.42
C PRO A 159 30.14 -5.14 -12.10
N PRO A 160 30.98 -6.16 -12.35
CA PRO A 160 30.50 -7.49 -12.76
C PRO A 160 29.50 -8.07 -11.76
N VAL A 161 28.44 -8.70 -12.26
CA VAL A 161 27.31 -9.17 -11.44
C VAL A 161 27.76 -10.20 -10.40
N SER A 162 27.57 -9.87 -9.12
CA SER A 162 27.92 -10.71 -7.98
C SER A 162 26.69 -11.45 -7.45
N ILE A 163 26.49 -12.67 -7.95
CA ILE A 163 25.42 -13.58 -7.52
C ILE A 163 25.73 -14.11 -6.10
N PRO A 164 24.78 -14.06 -5.14
CA PRO A 164 24.95 -14.65 -3.82
C PRO A 164 25.34 -16.13 -3.90
N SER A 165 26.46 -16.51 -3.27
CA SER A 165 26.81 -17.91 -3.06
C SER A 165 26.04 -18.47 -1.87
N PRO A 166 25.50 -19.70 -1.93
CA PRO A 166 24.87 -20.32 -0.77
C PRO A 166 25.83 -20.39 0.44
N PRO A 167 25.35 -20.12 1.66
CA PRO A 167 26.18 -20.12 2.85
C PRO A 167 26.75 -21.51 3.15
N LYS A 168 27.91 -21.54 3.80
CA LYS A 168 28.57 -22.79 4.23
C LYS A 168 27.71 -23.50 5.28
N ALA A 169 27.76 -24.82 5.30
CA ALA A 169 27.08 -25.61 6.33
C ALA A 169 27.57 -25.19 7.74
N GLY A 170 26.63 -24.82 8.61
CA GLY A 170 26.93 -24.31 9.95
C GLY A 170 27.28 -22.82 10.03
N ALA A 171 27.13 -22.04 8.95
CA ALA A 171 27.22 -20.59 9.01
C ALA A 171 26.10 -20.00 9.92
N PRO A 172 26.36 -18.89 10.63
CA PRO A 172 25.32 -18.13 11.32
C PRO A 172 24.20 -17.69 10.37
N LYS A 173 23.00 -17.53 10.92
CA LYS A 173 21.82 -17.00 10.23
C LYS A 173 21.13 -15.95 11.09
N LEU A 174 20.34 -15.09 10.47
CA LEU A 174 19.45 -14.14 11.13
C LEU A 174 18.00 -14.56 10.92
N THR A 175 17.18 -14.37 11.96
CA THR A 175 15.75 -14.63 11.96
C THR A 175 15.02 -13.30 12.06
N ILE A 176 14.49 -12.80 10.93
CA ILE A 176 13.88 -11.48 10.83
C ILE A 176 12.37 -11.64 10.84
N LEU A 177 11.69 -11.01 11.80
CA LEU A 177 10.23 -10.87 11.76
C LEU A 177 9.87 -9.74 10.78
N HIS A 178 8.88 -9.96 9.92
CA HIS A 178 8.32 -8.92 9.08
C HIS A 178 6.82 -8.79 9.40
N LEU A 179 6.47 -7.58 9.86
CA LEU A 179 5.12 -7.12 10.10
C LEU A 179 4.81 -6.02 9.08
N SER A 180 3.59 -6.01 8.57
CA SER A 180 3.08 -4.95 7.70
C SER A 180 1.59 -4.80 7.92
N ASP A 181 1.05 -3.64 7.52
CA ASP A 181 -0.38 -3.44 7.31
C ASP A 181 -1.15 -3.86 8.58
N LEU A 182 -0.76 -3.25 9.71
CA LEU A 182 -1.29 -3.57 11.02
C LEU A 182 -2.75 -3.14 11.13
N HIS A 183 -3.06 -1.95 10.62
CA HIS A 183 -4.36 -1.28 10.72
C HIS A 183 -5.05 -1.54 12.06
N TRP A 184 -4.42 -1.05 13.13
CA TRP A 184 -4.86 -1.33 14.49
C TRP A 184 -6.07 -0.47 14.85
N ASP A 185 -7.25 -1.05 14.63
CA ASP A 185 -8.51 -0.46 15.03
C ASP A 185 -8.70 -0.51 16.55
N ARG A 186 -8.48 0.64 17.18
CA ARG A 186 -8.65 0.89 18.61
C ARG A 186 -10.13 1.01 19.03
N MET A 187 -11.06 1.11 18.09
CA MET A 187 -12.51 1.18 18.27
C MET A 187 -13.25 -0.14 17.96
N TYR A 188 -12.57 -1.16 17.42
CA TYR A 188 -13.15 -2.46 17.06
C TYR A 188 -13.90 -3.09 18.24
N GLN A 189 -15.16 -3.46 18.00
CA GLN A 189 -16.08 -3.98 18.99
C GLN A 189 -16.67 -5.32 18.55
N GLU A 190 -16.35 -6.38 19.30
CA GLU A 190 -16.99 -7.69 19.18
C GLU A 190 -18.53 -7.55 19.29
N GLY A 191 -19.26 -8.15 18.35
CA GLY A 191 -20.72 -8.06 18.29
C GLY A 191 -21.28 -6.76 17.68
N ALA A 192 -20.45 -5.89 17.10
CA ALA A 192 -20.88 -4.73 16.30
C ALA A 192 -21.47 -5.14 14.95
N GLU A 193 -22.05 -4.17 14.23
CA GLU A 193 -22.48 -4.34 12.83
C GLU A 193 -21.26 -4.48 11.89
N VAL A 194 -21.44 -5.28 10.85
CA VAL A 194 -20.44 -5.79 9.90
C VAL A 194 -20.79 -5.48 8.46
N GLU A 195 -22.06 -5.15 8.20
CA GLU A 195 -22.61 -4.68 6.93
C GLU A 195 -23.16 -3.25 7.14
N CYS A 196 -22.37 -2.39 7.79
CA CYS A 196 -22.78 -1.06 8.27
C CYS A 196 -23.09 -0.05 7.15
N GLY A 197 -22.60 -0.30 5.93
CA GLY A 197 -22.81 0.56 4.76
C GLY A 197 -21.78 1.68 4.60
N GLU A 198 -20.66 1.60 5.30
CA GLU A 198 -19.47 2.48 5.18
C GLU A 198 -18.23 1.62 4.86
N PRO A 199 -17.08 2.21 4.45
CA PRO A 199 -15.91 1.43 4.01
C PRO A 199 -15.31 0.54 5.09
N LEU A 200 -15.35 0.98 6.35
CA LEU A 200 -14.91 0.25 7.54
C LEU A 200 -16.05 0.13 8.56
N CYS A 201 -16.30 -1.10 9.02
CA CYS A 201 -17.30 -1.47 10.01
C CYS A 201 -16.64 -2.23 11.20
N CYS A 202 -17.40 -3.03 11.96
CA CYS A 202 -16.99 -3.73 13.18
C CYS A 202 -16.65 -2.83 14.38
N ARG A 203 -17.01 -1.55 14.36
CA ARG A 203 -16.59 -0.56 15.38
C ARG A 203 -17.69 -0.25 16.39
N SER A 204 -17.28 0.21 17.55
CA SER A 204 -18.16 0.56 18.68
C SER A 204 -19.22 1.63 18.38
N ASN A 205 -19.05 2.42 17.31
CA ASN A 205 -19.99 3.42 16.83
C ASN A 205 -20.98 2.92 15.76
N ASP A 206 -20.80 1.71 15.22
CA ASP A 206 -21.69 1.14 14.17
C ASP A 206 -22.94 0.47 14.76
N GLY A 207 -23.03 0.41 16.09
CA GLY A 207 -24.18 -0.15 16.81
C GLY A 207 -24.15 -1.68 16.87
N LYS A 208 -25.29 -2.31 16.59
CA LYS A 208 -25.45 -3.78 16.62
C LYS A 208 -26.33 -4.23 15.46
N PRO A 209 -26.03 -5.41 14.87
CA PRO A 209 -26.76 -5.90 13.72
C PRO A 209 -28.18 -6.35 14.08
N ALA A 210 -29.04 -6.35 13.06
CA ALA A 210 -30.42 -6.79 13.21
C ALA A 210 -30.52 -8.24 13.71
N LYS A 211 -31.56 -8.57 14.50
CA LYS A 211 -31.70 -9.89 15.14
C LYS A 211 -31.65 -11.03 14.10
N GLY A 212 -30.59 -11.85 14.17
CA GLY A 212 -30.38 -12.99 13.27
C GLY A 212 -29.46 -12.71 12.08
N LYS A 213 -28.91 -11.49 11.95
CA LYS A 213 -27.76 -11.19 11.09
C LYS A 213 -26.44 -11.61 11.77
N PRO A 214 -25.35 -11.80 11.00
CA PRO A 214 -24.00 -11.93 11.55
C PRO A 214 -23.59 -10.68 12.32
N ALA A 215 -22.59 -10.81 13.20
CA ALA A 215 -22.02 -9.71 13.97
C ALA A 215 -20.49 -9.82 13.99
N ALA A 216 -19.79 -8.74 14.33
CA ALA A 216 -18.34 -8.68 14.32
C ALA A 216 -17.74 -9.77 15.22
N GLY A 217 -16.81 -10.55 14.67
CA GLY A 217 -16.11 -11.61 15.40
C GLY A 217 -15.30 -11.09 16.58
N LYS A 218 -14.85 -11.99 17.45
CA LYS A 218 -13.94 -11.62 18.54
C LYS A 218 -12.52 -11.38 18.04
N TRP A 219 -12.08 -12.15 17.05
CA TRP A 219 -10.70 -12.16 16.56
C TRP A 219 -10.53 -11.48 15.19
N GLY A 220 -11.51 -10.68 14.76
CA GLY A 220 -11.59 -10.07 13.43
C GLY A 220 -12.82 -10.51 12.64
N ASP A 221 -13.03 -9.93 11.46
CA ASP A 221 -14.09 -10.31 10.51
C ASP A 221 -13.57 -10.14 9.07
N TYR A 222 -13.99 -11.00 8.13
CA TYR A 222 -13.50 -10.99 6.74
C TYR A 222 -14.08 -9.86 5.85
N ARG A 223 -15.03 -9.06 6.34
CA ARG A 223 -15.61 -7.92 5.60
C ARG A 223 -14.68 -6.68 5.65
N GLY A 224 -15.23 -5.48 5.43
CA GLY A 224 -14.51 -4.23 5.66
C GLY A 224 -14.32 -4.00 7.15
N CYS A 225 -13.38 -4.70 7.77
CA CYS A 225 -13.08 -4.63 9.20
C CYS A 225 -11.57 -4.84 9.45
N ASP A 226 -11.03 -4.12 10.43
CA ASP A 226 -9.59 -4.03 10.73
C ASP A 226 -9.16 -4.77 12.01
N THR A 227 -7.87 -4.73 12.34
CA THR A 227 -7.26 -5.51 13.43
C THR A 227 -7.69 -5.01 14.82
N PRO A 228 -8.47 -5.79 15.60
CA PRO A 228 -8.70 -5.45 17.01
C PRO A 228 -7.41 -5.59 17.82
N THR A 229 -7.22 -4.71 18.81
CA THR A 229 -6.10 -4.72 19.78
C THR A 229 -5.70 -6.14 20.24
N ARG A 230 -6.68 -7.00 20.54
CA ARG A 230 -6.44 -8.36 21.04
C ARG A 230 -5.75 -9.30 20.06
N VAL A 231 -5.89 -9.07 18.74
CA VAL A 231 -5.17 -9.84 17.70
C VAL A 231 -3.72 -9.37 17.61
N PHE A 232 -3.49 -8.05 17.60
CA PHE A 232 -2.13 -7.49 17.58
C PHE A 232 -1.33 -7.92 18.82
N GLU A 233 -1.90 -7.82 20.02
CA GLU A 233 -1.25 -8.31 21.24
C GLU A 233 -1.05 -9.84 21.22
N ASN A 234 -2.01 -10.62 20.72
CA ASN A 234 -1.88 -12.09 20.63
C ASN A 234 -0.80 -12.54 19.63
N LEU A 235 -0.67 -11.85 18.50
CA LEU A 235 0.39 -12.07 17.50
C LEU A 235 1.75 -11.92 18.17
N LEU A 236 1.99 -10.79 18.83
CA LEU A 236 3.28 -10.51 19.49
C LEU A 236 3.56 -11.48 20.65
N GLN A 237 2.54 -11.86 21.42
CA GLN A 237 2.66 -12.90 22.46
C GLN A 237 3.03 -14.27 21.88
N TYR A 238 2.46 -14.66 20.73
CA TYR A 238 2.82 -15.90 20.04
C TYR A 238 4.25 -15.83 19.51
N VAL A 239 4.62 -14.75 18.83
CA VAL A 239 5.96 -14.57 18.26
C VAL A 239 7.03 -14.60 19.35
N ALA A 240 6.85 -13.87 20.45
CA ALA A 240 7.78 -13.84 21.57
C ALA A 240 7.93 -15.19 22.31
N LYS A 241 6.97 -16.11 22.13
CA LYS A 241 6.94 -17.43 22.77
C LYS A 241 7.53 -18.53 21.89
N GLU A 242 7.22 -18.54 20.59
CA GLU A 242 7.59 -19.61 19.66
C GLU A 242 8.86 -19.31 18.86
N HIS A 243 9.20 -18.03 18.63
CA HIS A 243 10.27 -17.62 17.72
C HIS A 243 11.38 -16.84 18.43
N LYS A 244 12.64 -17.20 18.15
CA LYS A 244 13.78 -16.34 18.48
C LYS A 244 14.02 -15.37 17.33
N ILE A 245 13.46 -14.17 17.43
CA ILE A 245 13.66 -13.08 16.48
C ILE A 245 14.92 -12.29 16.84
N ASP A 246 15.75 -11.95 15.86
CA ASP A 246 16.93 -11.11 16.06
C ASP A 246 16.59 -9.60 15.91
N PHE A 247 15.70 -9.26 14.98
CA PHE A 247 15.10 -7.92 14.81
C PHE A 247 13.83 -7.96 13.93
N VAL A 248 13.10 -6.85 13.89
CA VAL A 248 11.82 -6.72 13.16
C VAL A 248 11.93 -5.69 12.02
N TYR A 249 11.33 -6.00 10.87
CA TYR A 249 10.94 -5.03 9.85
C TYR A 249 9.45 -4.72 9.98
N LEU A 250 9.08 -3.44 10.01
CA LEU A 250 7.70 -2.96 10.16
C LEU A 250 7.32 -2.03 9.00
N THR A 251 6.74 -2.57 7.93
CA THR A 251 6.59 -1.85 6.65
C THR A 251 5.33 -0.99 6.57
N GLY A 252 5.11 -0.14 7.58
CA GLY A 252 4.05 0.88 7.60
C GLY A 252 2.65 0.40 8.00
N ASP A 253 1.71 1.33 7.84
CA ASP A 253 0.25 1.19 7.99
C ASP A 253 -0.20 0.68 9.36
N LEU A 254 -0.06 1.59 10.33
CA LEU A 254 -0.49 1.44 11.71
C LEU A 254 -1.97 1.88 11.92
N PRO A 255 -2.49 2.98 11.32
CA PRO A 255 -3.89 3.40 11.44
C PRO A 255 -4.87 2.52 10.65
N ALA A 256 -6.11 2.49 11.10
CA ALA A 256 -7.20 1.77 10.42
C ALA A 256 -7.72 2.52 9.18
N HIS A 257 -8.69 1.92 8.48
CA HIS A 257 -9.32 2.50 7.28
C HIS A 257 -10.47 3.48 7.59
N ASP A 258 -10.59 4.01 8.82
CA ASP A 258 -11.55 5.06 9.19
C ASP A 258 -11.13 6.47 8.74
N VAL A 259 -10.58 6.57 7.53
CA VAL A 259 -9.86 7.74 6.98
C VAL A 259 -10.71 9.00 6.83
N TRP A 260 -12.03 8.89 6.89
CA TRP A 260 -12.96 10.03 6.96
C TRP A 260 -13.11 10.60 8.37
N ASN A 261 -12.53 9.98 9.40
CA ASN A 261 -12.70 10.33 10.81
C ASN A 261 -11.37 10.13 11.58
N GLN A 262 -10.25 10.57 10.99
CA GLN A 262 -8.94 10.55 11.63
C GLN A 262 -8.50 11.96 12.02
N THR A 263 -7.43 12.06 12.82
CA THR A 263 -6.84 13.36 13.19
C THR A 263 -5.33 13.21 13.31
N ARG A 264 -4.59 14.32 13.14
CA ARG A 264 -3.14 14.37 13.42
C ARG A 264 -2.78 13.93 14.86
N TYR A 265 -3.70 14.08 15.81
CA TYR A 265 -3.51 13.53 17.16
C TYR A 265 -3.61 12.00 17.16
N ASP A 266 -4.58 11.42 16.46
CA ASP A 266 -4.75 9.97 16.41
C ASP A 266 -3.61 9.26 15.69
N GLN A 267 -3.12 9.82 14.58
CA GLN A 267 -1.97 9.23 13.86
C GLN A 267 -0.68 9.30 14.71
N THR A 268 -0.38 10.44 15.34
CA THR A 268 0.78 10.51 16.26
C THR A 268 0.61 9.65 17.51
N SER A 269 -0.62 9.53 18.01
CA SER A 269 -0.98 8.66 19.15
C SER A 269 -0.73 7.19 18.81
N ILE A 270 -1.12 6.71 17.63
CA ILE A 270 -0.94 5.31 17.24
C ILE A 270 0.52 4.97 16.89
N VAL A 271 1.31 5.90 16.33
CA VAL A 271 2.77 5.74 16.22
C VAL A 271 3.40 5.48 17.60
N TYR A 272 3.11 6.30 18.61
CA TYR A 272 3.63 6.08 19.96
C TYR A 272 3.07 4.81 20.64
N GLN A 273 1.78 4.52 20.46
CA GLN A 273 1.13 3.35 21.08
C GLN A 273 1.65 2.04 20.48
N THR A 274 1.77 1.94 19.16
CA THR A 274 2.35 0.77 18.48
C THR A 274 3.79 0.55 18.89
N THR A 275 4.61 1.61 18.95
CA THR A 275 5.98 1.54 19.50
C THR A 275 5.99 0.99 20.92
N THR A 276 5.08 1.46 21.79
CA THR A 276 4.98 1.00 23.18
C THR A 276 4.56 -0.47 23.27
N VAL A 277 3.62 -0.92 22.44
CA VAL A 277 3.13 -2.32 22.39
C VAL A 277 4.22 -3.26 21.87
N LEU A 278 5.00 -2.85 20.86
CA LEU A 278 6.14 -3.60 20.36
C LEU A 278 7.23 -3.74 21.42
N GLN A 279 7.63 -2.65 22.09
CA GLN A 279 8.61 -2.71 23.19
C GLN A 279 8.14 -3.57 24.38
N LYS A 280 6.83 -3.62 24.65
CA LYS A 280 6.20 -4.43 25.71
C LYS A 280 6.32 -5.93 25.46
N TYR A 281 6.13 -6.39 24.23
CA TYR A 281 6.10 -7.82 23.90
C TYR A 281 7.38 -8.36 23.26
N LEU A 282 8.17 -7.51 22.61
CA LEU A 282 9.48 -7.84 22.02
C LEU A 282 10.62 -7.06 22.72
N PRO A 283 10.76 -7.15 24.07
CA PRO A 283 11.69 -6.31 24.83
C PRO A 283 13.14 -6.57 24.43
N GLY A 284 13.86 -5.50 24.07
CA GLY A 284 15.26 -5.56 23.64
C GLY A 284 15.48 -5.99 22.18
N ILE A 285 14.42 -6.31 21.45
CA ILE A 285 14.48 -6.59 20.01
C ILE A 285 14.23 -5.26 19.27
N PRO A 286 15.15 -4.80 18.39
CA PRO A 286 14.95 -3.56 17.66
C PRO A 286 13.94 -3.75 16.51
N VAL A 287 13.20 -2.69 16.20
CA VAL A 287 12.22 -2.64 15.12
C VAL A 287 12.63 -1.54 14.14
N TYR A 288 12.72 -1.87 12.86
CA TYR A 288 13.06 -0.94 11.79
C TYR A 288 11.80 -0.67 10.96
N PRO A 289 11.14 0.48 11.15
CA PRO A 289 9.92 0.81 10.45
C PRO A 289 10.20 1.46 9.09
N ALA A 290 9.26 1.28 8.16
CA ALA A 290 9.05 2.16 7.01
C ALA A 290 7.73 2.95 7.19
N VAL A 291 7.52 3.96 6.37
CA VAL A 291 6.29 4.78 6.37
C VAL A 291 5.34 4.25 5.30
N GLY A 292 4.11 3.92 5.70
CA GLY A 292 3.00 3.57 4.81
C GLY A 292 2.09 4.74 4.49
N ASN A 293 1.01 4.51 3.74
CA ASN A 293 0.14 5.59 3.25
C ASN A 293 -1.00 5.95 4.20
N HIS A 294 -1.33 5.11 5.19
CA HIS A 294 -2.27 5.45 6.26
C HIS A 294 -1.66 6.29 7.38
N GLU A 295 -0.32 6.40 7.49
CA GLU A 295 0.33 7.14 8.59
C GLU A 295 -0.03 8.64 8.69
N SER A 296 -0.54 9.26 7.62
CA SER A 296 -0.92 10.69 7.60
C SER A 296 -2.41 10.92 7.87
N ALA A 297 -2.78 12.18 8.07
CA ALA A 297 -4.15 12.66 8.16
C ALA A 297 -4.23 14.02 7.41
N PRO A 298 -4.86 14.07 6.22
CA PRO A 298 -5.62 13.00 5.56
C PRO A 298 -4.76 11.79 5.10
N VAL A 299 -5.42 10.65 4.81
CA VAL A 299 -4.76 9.47 4.19
C VAL A 299 -4.08 9.86 2.87
N ASN A 300 -2.96 9.22 2.53
CA ASN A 300 -2.11 9.53 1.38
C ASN A 300 -1.49 10.95 1.35
N SER A 301 -1.87 11.88 2.24
CA SER A 301 -1.35 13.26 2.25
C SER A 301 0.07 13.33 2.82
N PHE A 302 1.08 13.21 1.96
CA PHE A 302 2.51 13.32 2.31
C PHE A 302 3.21 14.46 1.56
N PRO A 303 2.95 15.72 1.95
CA PRO A 303 3.58 16.89 1.35
C PRO A 303 5.11 16.85 1.38
N PRO A 304 5.81 17.00 0.23
CA PRO A 304 7.27 17.07 0.16
C PRO A 304 7.88 18.26 0.90
N PRO A 305 9.22 18.31 1.10
CA PRO A 305 9.89 19.30 1.96
C PRO A 305 9.71 20.77 1.55
N PHE A 306 9.35 21.02 0.28
CA PHE A 306 9.05 22.37 -0.21
C PHE A 306 7.68 22.89 0.28
N ILE A 307 6.78 22.02 0.72
CA ILE A 307 5.50 22.39 1.36
C ILE A 307 5.73 22.66 2.85
N THR A 308 5.49 23.90 3.26
CA THR A 308 5.81 24.42 4.59
C THR A 308 4.57 24.95 5.33
N GLY A 309 4.73 25.36 6.59
CA GLY A 309 3.62 25.91 7.39
C GLY A 309 2.59 24.84 7.79
N LYS A 310 1.30 25.20 7.80
CA LYS A 310 0.21 24.33 8.32
C LYS A 310 0.05 23.00 7.55
N ASN A 311 0.41 22.99 6.27
CA ASN A 311 0.29 21.83 5.40
C ASN A 311 1.47 20.87 5.54
N SER A 312 2.61 21.29 6.13
CA SER A 312 3.80 20.44 6.23
C SER A 312 3.57 19.19 7.08
N ILE A 313 4.05 18.05 6.58
CA ILE A 313 4.01 16.73 7.24
C ILE A 313 4.91 16.61 8.48
N THR A 314 5.69 17.66 8.81
CA THR A 314 6.63 17.72 9.95
C THR A 314 6.06 17.22 11.28
N TRP A 315 4.75 17.41 11.52
CA TRP A 315 4.06 16.94 12.73
C TRP A 315 4.13 15.41 12.92
N LEU A 316 4.10 14.66 11.82
CA LEU A 316 4.16 13.20 11.79
C LEU A 316 5.61 12.72 11.94
N TYR A 317 6.51 13.25 11.11
CA TYR A 317 7.92 12.86 11.12
C TYR A 317 8.62 13.19 12.46
N GLN A 318 8.23 14.28 13.14
CA GLN A 318 8.71 14.56 14.50
C GLN A 318 8.19 13.53 15.53
N ALA A 319 6.94 13.07 15.39
CA ALA A 319 6.42 12.00 16.25
C ALA A 319 7.14 10.67 16.01
N MET A 320 7.49 10.37 14.76
CA MET A 320 8.31 9.21 14.36
C MET A 320 9.74 9.30 14.94
N VAL A 321 10.41 10.45 14.85
CA VAL A 321 11.71 10.69 15.51
C VAL A 321 11.61 10.47 17.02
N ASP A 322 10.60 11.07 17.66
CA ASP A 322 10.38 10.94 19.09
C ASP A 322 10.09 9.50 19.51
N ALA A 323 9.36 8.75 18.69
CA ALA A 323 9.04 7.34 18.93
C ALA A 323 10.28 6.45 18.72
N TRP A 324 10.87 6.48 17.53
CA TRP A 324 11.81 5.46 17.05
C TRP A 324 13.27 5.75 17.42
N ILE A 325 13.68 7.03 17.44
CA ILE A 325 15.03 7.46 17.85
C ILE A 325 15.05 7.76 19.35
N THR A 326 14.16 8.62 19.84
CA THR A 326 14.27 9.16 21.21
C THR A 326 13.75 8.19 22.29
N LYS A 327 12.53 7.66 22.13
CA LYS A 327 11.90 6.76 23.12
C LYS A 327 12.34 5.31 22.96
N ALA A 328 12.31 4.77 21.75
CA ALA A 328 12.59 3.35 21.50
C ALA A 328 14.06 3.02 21.25
N GLN A 329 14.84 4.00 20.77
CA GLN A 329 16.27 3.85 20.47
C GLN A 329 16.57 2.73 19.46
N TRP A 330 15.62 2.46 18.57
CA TRP A 330 15.78 1.52 17.46
C TRP A 330 16.65 2.10 16.34
N LEU A 331 16.48 3.40 16.07
CA LEU A 331 17.17 4.12 15.00
C LEU A 331 18.27 5.03 15.57
N PRO A 332 19.41 5.18 14.87
CA PRO A 332 20.52 6.01 15.34
C PRO A 332 20.21 7.50 15.16
N LYS A 333 20.93 8.37 15.89
CA LYS A 333 20.61 9.81 15.98
C LYS A 333 20.83 10.59 14.68
N ASP A 334 21.65 10.07 13.78
CA ASP A 334 21.93 10.64 12.46
C ASP A 334 20.83 10.34 11.43
N ALA A 335 19.99 9.32 11.64
CA ALA A 335 18.78 9.07 10.84
C ALA A 335 17.73 10.19 10.99
N ASN A 336 17.83 11.04 12.02
CA ASN A 336 16.91 12.14 12.30
C ASN A 336 16.79 13.12 11.11
N SER A 337 17.91 13.47 10.46
CA SER A 337 17.89 14.50 9.40
C SER A 337 17.14 14.05 8.13
N THR A 338 17.28 12.80 7.72
CA THR A 338 16.55 12.22 6.57
C THR A 338 15.09 11.93 6.94
N LEU A 339 14.84 11.44 8.17
CA LEU A 339 13.49 11.13 8.66
C LEU A 339 12.63 12.40 8.77
N ILE A 340 13.17 13.52 9.28
CA ILE A 340 12.50 14.83 9.29
C ILE A 340 12.35 15.42 7.89
N LYS A 341 13.29 15.16 6.96
CA LYS A 341 13.21 15.66 5.59
C LYS A 341 12.06 14.99 4.83
N GLY A 342 12.09 13.66 4.70
CA GLY A 342 11.23 12.93 3.76
C GLY A 342 10.64 11.62 4.29
N GLY A 343 10.73 11.32 5.59
CA GLY A 343 10.24 10.05 6.14
C GLY A 343 11.17 8.84 5.94
N TYR A 344 12.29 9.02 5.23
CA TYR A 344 13.24 7.97 4.86
C TYR A 344 14.52 7.98 5.71
N TYR A 345 15.24 6.85 5.79
CA TYR A 345 16.53 6.78 6.48
C TYR A 345 17.37 5.58 6.06
N SER A 346 18.66 5.63 6.39
CA SER A 346 19.55 4.47 6.31
C SER A 346 20.42 4.35 7.57
N MET A 347 20.86 3.14 7.87
CA MET A 347 21.74 2.86 9.02
C MET A 347 22.61 1.64 8.76
N ARG A 348 23.80 1.60 9.36
CA ARG A 348 24.58 0.36 9.44
C ARG A 348 23.89 -0.59 10.42
N LEU A 349 23.44 -1.74 9.94
CA LEU A 349 22.83 -2.79 10.75
C LEU A 349 23.91 -3.74 11.30
N PHE A 350 24.89 -4.10 10.46
CA PHE A 350 26.10 -4.82 10.83
C PHE A 350 27.31 -4.37 9.97
N ASP A 351 28.51 -4.79 10.32
CA ASP A 351 29.67 -4.69 9.42
C ASP A 351 29.41 -5.55 8.18
N GLY A 352 29.30 -4.95 7.00
CA GLY A 352 28.88 -5.61 5.76
C GLY A 352 27.39 -5.51 5.42
N LEU A 353 26.51 -4.95 6.28
CA LEU A 353 25.09 -4.75 5.97
C LEU A 353 24.57 -3.35 6.37
N ILE A 354 24.08 -2.62 5.38
CA ILE A 354 23.31 -1.38 5.52
C ILE A 354 21.82 -1.71 5.38
N LEU A 355 21.00 -1.11 6.25
CA LEU A 355 19.55 -1.07 6.10
C LEU A 355 19.16 0.30 5.51
N VAL A 356 18.23 0.27 4.57
CA VAL A 356 17.61 1.45 3.95
C VAL A 356 16.10 1.32 4.15
N SER A 357 15.44 2.42 4.51
CA SER A 357 13.99 2.56 4.46
C SER A 357 13.64 3.74 3.57
N VAL A 358 12.90 3.50 2.50
CA VAL A 358 12.34 4.52 1.59
C VAL A 358 10.88 4.79 1.95
N ASN A 359 10.43 6.03 1.72
CA ASN A 359 9.07 6.47 1.94
C ASN A 359 8.32 6.50 0.61
N MET A 360 7.70 5.36 0.27
CA MET A 360 7.02 5.15 -1.02
C MET A 360 5.85 6.12 -1.28
N ASN A 361 5.43 6.92 -0.30
CA ASN A 361 4.54 8.06 -0.51
C ASN A 361 5.14 9.15 -1.41
N MET A 362 6.46 9.14 -1.65
CA MET A 362 7.11 9.97 -2.68
C MET A 362 6.89 9.46 -4.11
N CYS A 363 6.24 8.29 -4.31
CA CYS A 363 5.70 7.86 -5.60
C CYS A 363 4.18 7.64 -5.62
N ASN A 364 3.50 7.71 -4.48
CA ASN A 364 2.07 7.41 -4.36
C ASN A 364 1.21 8.36 -5.22
N ASN A 365 0.49 7.85 -6.21
CA ASN A 365 -0.37 8.67 -7.07
C ASN A 365 -1.65 9.20 -6.38
N GLN A 366 -1.98 8.65 -5.20
CA GLN A 366 -3.02 9.18 -4.31
C GLN A 366 -2.48 10.31 -3.41
N ASN A 367 -1.16 10.56 -3.37
CA ASN A 367 -0.53 11.70 -2.69
C ASN A 367 -0.56 12.94 -3.59
N TRP A 368 -1.68 13.68 -3.55
CA TRP A 368 -1.90 14.82 -4.44
C TRP A 368 -0.84 15.92 -4.35
N TRP A 369 -0.07 16.04 -3.26
CA TRP A 369 1.03 17.03 -3.17
C TRP A 369 2.17 16.81 -4.17
N LEU A 370 2.30 15.62 -4.76
CA LEU A 370 3.29 15.36 -5.81
C LEU A 370 2.92 16.06 -7.14
N LEU A 371 1.66 16.48 -7.30
CA LEU A 371 1.18 17.19 -8.48
C LEU A 371 1.77 18.61 -8.59
N GLU A 372 2.26 19.18 -7.48
CA GLU A 372 3.00 20.45 -7.48
C GLU A 372 4.41 20.31 -8.08
N ASN A 373 5.06 19.17 -7.83
CA ASN A 373 6.32 18.75 -8.44
C ASN A 373 6.62 17.27 -8.10
N GLU A 374 6.75 16.42 -9.14
CA GLU A 374 7.11 15.01 -8.99
C GLU A 374 8.60 14.69 -9.28
N ASP A 375 9.41 15.69 -9.65
CA ASP A 375 10.86 15.51 -9.88
C ASP A 375 11.58 15.14 -8.57
N ASP A 376 11.89 13.84 -8.40
CA ASP A 376 12.51 13.22 -7.21
C ASP A 376 12.07 13.84 -5.85
N PRO A 377 10.84 13.55 -5.40
CA PRO A 377 10.28 14.24 -4.23
C PRO A 377 11.11 13.96 -2.98
N ALA A 378 11.47 15.04 -2.28
CA ALA A 378 12.42 15.04 -1.16
C ALA A 378 13.87 14.62 -1.50
N GLU A 379 14.26 14.59 -2.78
CA GLU A 379 15.57 14.12 -3.29
C GLU A 379 15.87 12.68 -2.81
N GLU A 380 14.84 11.83 -2.74
CA GLU A 380 14.93 10.48 -2.16
C GLU A 380 15.74 9.52 -3.05
N LEU A 381 15.55 9.57 -4.37
CA LEU A 381 16.24 8.68 -5.30
C LEU A 381 17.70 9.09 -5.51
N GLU A 382 18.02 10.40 -5.53
CA GLU A 382 19.42 10.87 -5.47
C GLU A 382 20.09 10.44 -4.16
N TRP A 383 19.41 10.59 -3.01
CA TRP A 383 19.90 10.11 -1.72
C TRP A 383 20.11 8.58 -1.72
N LEU A 384 19.16 7.81 -2.26
CA LEU A 384 19.24 6.36 -2.38
C LEU A 384 20.45 5.92 -3.22
N ILE A 385 20.68 6.56 -4.37
CA ILE A 385 21.87 6.36 -5.20
C ILE A 385 23.15 6.65 -4.39
N GLY A 386 23.18 7.74 -3.61
CA GLY A 386 24.30 8.07 -2.73
C GLY A 386 24.59 6.99 -1.68
N VAL A 387 23.55 6.42 -1.07
CA VAL A 387 23.68 5.32 -0.11
C VAL A 387 24.13 4.02 -0.78
N LEU A 388 23.53 3.65 -1.92
CA LEU A 388 23.84 2.42 -2.65
C LEU A 388 25.24 2.45 -3.27
N GLN A 389 25.70 3.58 -3.81
CA GLN A 389 27.08 3.73 -4.28
C GLN A 389 28.07 3.63 -3.12
N LYS A 390 27.78 4.27 -1.99
CA LYS A 390 28.63 4.18 -0.80
C LYS A 390 28.70 2.75 -0.26
N ALA A 391 27.62 1.97 -0.35
CA ALA A 391 27.67 0.55 0.00
C ALA A 391 28.51 -0.27 -0.99
N GLU A 392 28.33 -0.07 -2.30
CA GLU A 392 29.13 -0.70 -3.36
C GLU A 392 30.64 -0.42 -3.19
N ASP A 393 31.01 0.84 -2.95
CA ASP A 393 32.39 1.30 -2.77
C ASP A 393 33.06 0.67 -1.52
N ASN A 394 32.29 0.42 -0.45
CA ASN A 394 32.77 -0.20 0.80
C ASN A 394 32.65 -1.74 0.80
N GLN A 395 32.10 -2.34 -0.26
CA GLN A 395 31.74 -3.76 -0.33
C GLN A 395 30.71 -4.19 0.74
N ASP A 396 29.89 -3.25 1.20
CA ASP A 396 28.69 -3.53 2.01
C ASP A 396 27.54 -4.02 1.13
N HIS A 397 26.64 -4.80 1.73
CA HIS A 397 25.36 -5.18 1.14
C HIS A 397 24.20 -4.38 1.72
N VAL A 398 23.06 -4.37 1.03
CA VAL A 398 21.91 -3.51 1.34
C VAL A 398 20.61 -4.29 1.40
N HIS A 399 19.83 -4.07 2.47
CA HIS A 399 18.40 -4.38 2.54
C HIS A 399 17.58 -3.09 2.39
N ILE A 400 16.50 -3.15 1.60
CA ILE A 400 15.56 -2.02 1.42
C ILE A 400 14.21 -2.38 2.03
N LEU A 401 13.66 -1.47 2.83
CA LEU A 401 12.28 -1.46 3.32
C LEU A 401 11.50 -0.37 2.58
N GLY A 402 10.24 -0.66 2.27
CA GLY A 402 9.26 0.32 1.82
C GLY A 402 7.85 -0.15 2.19
N HIS A 403 6.82 0.57 1.75
CA HIS A 403 5.42 0.16 1.94
C HIS A 403 4.78 -0.24 0.61
N ILE A 404 4.37 0.74 -0.20
CA ILE A 404 3.80 0.53 -1.55
C ILE A 404 4.85 -0.14 -2.46
N PRO A 405 4.58 -1.31 -3.06
CA PRO A 405 5.47 -1.91 -4.05
C PRO A 405 5.61 -1.03 -5.31
N PRO A 406 6.83 -0.85 -5.86
CA PRO A 406 7.06 0.03 -7.01
C PRO A 406 6.41 -0.48 -8.31
N GLY A 407 6.09 -1.76 -8.43
CA GLY A 407 5.30 -2.31 -9.53
C GLY A 407 3.80 -1.99 -9.45
N SER A 408 3.28 -1.55 -8.29
CA SER A 408 1.86 -1.28 -8.10
C SER A 408 1.38 -0.12 -8.98
N GLY A 409 0.11 -0.21 -9.40
CA GLY A 409 -0.60 0.87 -10.08
C GLY A 409 -0.77 2.14 -9.23
N ASP A 410 -0.49 2.06 -7.92
CA ASP A 410 -0.47 3.17 -6.98
C ASP A 410 0.82 4.01 -7.05
N CYS A 411 1.86 3.58 -7.78
CA CYS A 411 3.14 4.27 -7.89
C CYS A 411 3.29 5.00 -9.24
N PHE A 412 3.73 6.26 -9.23
CA PHE A 412 3.97 7.07 -10.44
C PHE A 412 5.00 6.41 -11.37
N VAL A 413 4.70 6.39 -12.67
CA VAL A 413 5.44 5.62 -13.68
C VAL A 413 6.90 6.07 -13.80
N GLN A 414 7.17 7.38 -13.85
CA GLN A 414 8.52 7.90 -14.00
C GLN A 414 9.36 7.76 -12.72
N TRP A 415 8.77 7.88 -11.53
CA TRP A 415 9.45 7.51 -10.26
C TRP A 415 9.78 6.02 -10.23
N SER A 416 8.80 5.15 -10.52
CA SER A 416 8.96 3.69 -10.53
C SER A 416 10.02 3.23 -11.54
N LYS A 417 10.06 3.85 -12.73
CA LYS A 417 11.13 3.67 -13.72
C LYS A 417 12.50 4.05 -13.17
N ASN A 418 12.65 5.22 -12.54
CA ASN A 418 13.90 5.63 -11.92
C ASN A 418 14.35 4.64 -10.83
N TYR A 419 13.43 4.19 -9.96
CA TYR A 419 13.70 3.15 -8.97
C TYR A 419 14.15 1.83 -9.60
N ASN A 420 13.53 1.40 -10.71
CA ASN A 420 13.92 0.21 -11.45
C ASN A 420 15.31 0.33 -12.09
N GLU A 421 15.68 1.51 -12.60
CA GLU A 421 17.03 1.78 -13.09
C GLU A 421 18.06 1.73 -11.95
N ILE A 422 17.72 2.23 -10.75
CA ILE A 422 18.56 2.18 -9.55
C ILE A 422 18.77 0.73 -9.07
N VAL A 423 17.70 -0.06 -8.93
CA VAL A 423 17.79 -1.48 -8.53
C VAL A 423 18.62 -2.27 -9.56
N ASN A 424 18.41 -2.02 -10.86
CA ASN A 424 19.22 -2.64 -11.91
C ASN A 424 20.69 -2.15 -11.90
N ARG A 425 20.99 -0.90 -11.52
CA ARG A 425 22.37 -0.42 -11.36
C ARG A 425 23.08 -1.12 -10.20
N TYR A 426 22.38 -1.39 -9.10
CA TYR A 426 22.97 -1.88 -7.84
C TYR A 426 22.59 -3.33 -7.48
N GLU A 427 22.23 -4.17 -8.47
CA GLU A 427 21.84 -5.59 -8.30
C GLU A 427 22.86 -6.48 -7.56
N SER A 428 24.11 -6.05 -7.47
CA SER A 428 25.18 -6.76 -6.73
C SER A 428 25.35 -6.29 -5.29
N THR A 429 24.76 -5.14 -4.95
CA THR A 429 24.82 -4.50 -3.63
C THR A 429 23.55 -4.83 -2.84
N ILE A 430 22.38 -4.73 -3.49
CA ILE A 430 21.07 -5.08 -2.90
C ILE A 430 20.97 -6.60 -2.71
N ARG A 431 20.42 -7.03 -1.57
CA ARG A 431 20.28 -8.44 -1.16
C ARG A 431 18.89 -8.85 -0.66
N GLY A 432 18.02 -7.87 -0.39
CA GLY A 432 16.62 -8.08 -0.06
C GLY A 432 15.83 -6.78 -0.14
N GLN A 433 14.56 -6.88 -0.54
CA GLN A 433 13.61 -5.77 -0.60
C GLN A 433 12.30 -6.25 0.04
N PHE A 434 11.77 -5.51 1.02
CA PHE A 434 10.66 -5.95 1.88
C PHE A 434 9.58 -4.87 2.00
N PHE A 435 8.34 -5.19 1.62
CA PHE A 435 7.26 -4.24 1.32
C PHE A 435 5.88 -4.76 1.83
N GLY A 436 4.83 -3.94 1.73
CA GLY A 436 3.49 -4.17 2.28
C GLY A 436 2.36 -3.74 1.33
N HIS A 437 1.37 -3.00 1.85
CA HIS A 437 0.32 -2.27 1.13
C HIS A 437 -0.75 -3.12 0.41
N THR A 438 -0.38 -4.20 -0.27
CA THR A 438 -1.35 -4.99 -1.06
C THR A 438 -2.25 -5.89 -0.20
N HIS A 439 -1.83 -6.17 1.04
CA HIS A 439 -2.46 -7.08 1.99
C HIS A 439 -2.47 -8.56 1.55
N LYS A 440 -1.60 -8.95 0.61
CA LYS A 440 -1.51 -10.30 0.00
C LYS A 440 -0.08 -10.85 0.06
N ASP A 441 0.07 -12.18 0.09
CA ASP A 441 1.39 -12.83 0.01
C ASP A 441 1.87 -12.86 -1.46
N SER A 442 2.73 -11.91 -1.84
CA SER A 442 3.16 -11.69 -3.22
C SER A 442 4.63 -11.26 -3.33
N PHE A 443 5.13 -11.14 -4.57
CA PHE A 443 6.49 -10.70 -4.85
C PHE A 443 6.58 -10.03 -6.23
N GLU A 444 7.57 -9.16 -6.44
CA GLU A 444 7.85 -8.53 -7.73
C GLU A 444 9.26 -8.91 -8.20
N ILE A 445 9.39 -9.39 -9.44
CA ILE A 445 10.68 -9.70 -10.07
C ILE A 445 11.15 -8.50 -10.89
N PHE A 446 12.34 -8.00 -10.58
CA PHE A 446 13.01 -6.94 -11.34
C PHE A 446 13.80 -7.56 -12.48
N TYR A 447 13.80 -6.93 -13.64
CA TYR A 447 14.49 -7.39 -14.84
C TYR A 447 15.41 -6.33 -15.42
N GLU A 448 16.53 -6.76 -16.02
CA GLU A 448 17.34 -5.89 -16.86
C GLU A 448 16.66 -5.71 -18.24
N PRO A 449 16.31 -4.47 -18.67
CA PRO A 449 15.43 -4.29 -19.83
C PRO A 449 15.94 -4.86 -21.16
N LYS A 450 17.26 -5.00 -21.36
CA LYS A 450 17.86 -5.41 -22.64
C LYS A 450 17.98 -6.92 -22.79
N THR A 451 18.40 -7.61 -21.74
CA THR A 451 18.59 -9.07 -21.73
C THR A 451 17.38 -9.84 -21.20
N LYS A 452 16.40 -9.15 -20.61
CA LYS A 452 15.24 -9.75 -19.90
C LYS A 452 15.68 -10.73 -18.79
N ARG A 453 16.89 -10.56 -18.26
CA ARG A 453 17.44 -11.34 -17.15
C ARG A 453 16.89 -10.80 -15.83
N PRO A 454 16.39 -11.65 -14.91
CA PRO A 454 16.00 -11.21 -13.58
C PRO A 454 17.23 -10.73 -12.77
N THR A 455 17.09 -9.59 -12.09
CA THR A 455 18.18 -8.88 -11.37
C THR A 455 17.92 -8.74 -9.88
N SER A 456 16.67 -8.53 -9.45
CA SER A 456 16.29 -8.43 -8.04
C SER A 456 14.91 -9.06 -7.78
N ILE A 457 14.59 -9.24 -6.51
CA ILE A 457 13.30 -9.72 -6.00
C ILE A 457 12.84 -8.76 -4.90
N LEU A 458 11.53 -8.57 -4.80
CA LEU A 458 10.87 -7.82 -3.73
C LEU A 458 9.78 -8.68 -3.12
N TYR A 459 9.69 -8.70 -1.79
CA TYR A 459 8.76 -9.53 -1.03
C TYR A 459 7.67 -8.68 -0.39
N ASN A 460 6.41 -8.94 -0.74
CA ASN A 460 5.27 -8.35 -0.06
C ASN A 460 4.94 -9.16 1.20
N GLY A 461 4.76 -8.51 2.35
CA GLY A 461 4.59 -9.15 3.65
C GLY A 461 3.27 -9.92 3.83
N GLY A 462 2.26 -9.64 3.00
CA GLY A 462 0.88 -9.77 3.45
C GLY A 462 0.58 -8.77 4.58
N SER A 463 -0.53 -8.98 5.30
CA SER A 463 -1.02 -8.05 6.31
C SER A 463 -1.43 -8.73 7.61
N VAL A 464 -1.26 -8.01 8.73
CA VAL A 464 -1.91 -8.41 9.99
C VAL A 464 -3.42 -8.13 9.93
N THR A 465 -3.87 -7.11 9.19
CA THR A 465 -5.30 -6.85 9.01
C THR A 465 -6.04 -7.95 8.26
N THR A 466 -7.33 -8.06 8.59
CA THR A 466 -8.35 -8.79 7.84
C THR A 466 -8.84 -8.03 6.61
N TYR A 467 -8.66 -6.70 6.56
CA TYR A 467 -9.18 -5.82 5.51
C TYR A 467 -8.54 -6.13 4.14
N SER A 468 -9.28 -6.55 3.12
CA SER A 468 -10.56 -7.26 3.21
C SER A 468 -10.41 -8.71 2.71
N ASN A 469 -11.26 -9.57 3.26
CA ASN A 469 -11.41 -10.99 2.96
C ASN A 469 -10.11 -11.83 2.99
N VAL A 470 -9.29 -11.64 4.02
CA VAL A 470 -8.09 -12.46 4.26
C VAL A 470 -7.92 -12.86 5.73
N ASN A 471 -7.18 -13.95 5.98
CA ASN A 471 -6.69 -14.24 7.33
C ASN A 471 -5.54 -13.28 7.71
N PRO A 472 -5.42 -12.88 8.99
CA PRO A 472 -4.21 -12.25 9.52
C PRO A 472 -2.98 -13.15 9.33
N ASN A 473 -1.85 -12.56 8.90
CA ASN A 473 -0.56 -13.25 8.87
C ASN A 473 0.56 -12.43 9.49
N TYR A 474 1.71 -13.09 9.65
CA TYR A 474 3.01 -12.43 9.66
C TYR A 474 4.03 -13.29 8.90
N ARG A 475 5.20 -12.72 8.65
CA ARG A 475 6.27 -13.32 7.85
C ARG A 475 7.55 -13.43 8.69
N ILE A 476 8.30 -14.51 8.50
CA ILE A 476 9.68 -14.64 9.03
C ILE A 476 10.62 -14.95 7.86
N TYR A 477 11.71 -14.19 7.75
CA TYR A 477 12.80 -14.48 6.81
C TYR A 477 13.96 -15.16 7.55
N GLU A 478 14.50 -16.22 6.96
CA GLU A 478 15.81 -16.74 7.30
C GLU A 478 16.83 -16.06 6.37
N VAL A 479 17.81 -15.34 6.92
CA VAL A 479 18.80 -14.56 6.16
C VAL A 479 20.21 -15.01 6.51
N ASP A 480 21.13 -14.93 5.54
CA ASP A 480 22.55 -15.22 5.75
C ASP A 480 23.16 -14.29 6.82
N GLY A 481 23.75 -14.89 7.86
CA GLY A 481 23.93 -14.19 9.15
C GLY A 481 25.15 -13.28 9.23
N ASN A 482 25.36 -12.69 10.40
CA ASN A 482 26.52 -11.83 10.64
C ASN A 482 27.82 -12.65 10.77
N TYR A 483 28.60 -12.67 9.69
CA TYR A 483 29.98 -13.15 9.64
C TYR A 483 30.73 -12.57 8.44
N LYS A 484 32.07 -12.65 8.47
CA LYS A 484 32.93 -12.16 7.39
C LYS A 484 32.63 -12.85 6.06
N ASN A 485 32.34 -12.05 5.03
CA ASN A 485 31.92 -12.47 3.70
C ASN A 485 30.56 -13.21 3.67
N SER A 486 29.64 -12.87 4.59
CA SER A 486 28.22 -13.21 4.43
C SER A 486 27.66 -12.61 3.14
N SER A 487 26.74 -13.32 2.49
CA SER A 487 26.01 -12.83 1.33
C SER A 487 24.86 -11.90 1.68
N TRP A 488 24.41 -11.94 2.94
CA TRP A 488 23.19 -11.30 3.48
C TRP A 488 21.90 -11.58 2.68
N ALA A 489 21.88 -12.59 1.80
CA ALA A 489 20.71 -12.92 1.00
C ALA A 489 19.65 -13.66 1.83
N VAL A 490 18.39 -13.55 1.41
CA VAL A 490 17.28 -14.38 1.92
C VAL A 490 17.49 -15.85 1.53
N LEU A 491 17.45 -16.74 2.53
CA LEU A 491 17.78 -18.18 2.41
C LEU A 491 16.55 -19.08 2.31
N ASP A 492 15.49 -18.73 3.04
CA ASP A 492 14.10 -19.20 2.92
C ASP A 492 13.19 -18.14 3.59
N HIS A 493 11.87 -18.23 3.40
CA HIS A 493 10.90 -17.50 4.23
C HIS A 493 9.72 -18.37 4.62
N ALA A 494 9.11 -18.05 5.76
CA ALA A 494 7.97 -18.74 6.34
C ALA A 494 6.83 -17.77 6.61
N THR A 495 5.64 -18.06 6.07
CA THR A 495 4.41 -17.30 6.37
C THR A 495 3.61 -18.05 7.44
N TYR A 496 3.14 -17.31 8.45
CA TYR A 496 2.31 -17.83 9.53
C TYR A 496 0.94 -17.15 9.50
N VAL A 497 -0.14 -17.92 9.44
CA VAL A 497 -1.52 -17.41 9.40
C VAL A 497 -2.30 -17.78 10.65
N MET A 498 -3.20 -16.90 11.08
CA MET A 498 -4.27 -17.24 12.02
C MET A 498 -5.56 -17.50 11.23
N ASN A 499 -6.03 -18.74 11.19
CA ASN A 499 -7.33 -19.04 10.58
C ASN A 499 -8.44 -18.38 11.43
N LEU A 500 -9.02 -17.29 10.90
CA LEU A 500 -9.98 -16.47 11.62
C LEU A 500 -11.29 -17.21 11.91
N THR A 501 -11.70 -18.13 11.02
CA THR A 501 -12.87 -19.00 11.24
C THR A 501 -12.67 -19.92 12.46
N ASP A 502 -11.54 -20.61 12.55
CA ASP A 502 -11.15 -21.45 13.70
C ASP A 502 -11.05 -20.61 14.99
N ALA A 503 -10.44 -19.42 14.91
CA ALA A 503 -10.31 -18.50 16.05
C ALA A 503 -11.68 -18.03 16.58
N ASN A 504 -12.57 -17.55 15.72
CA ASN A 504 -13.91 -17.08 16.10
C ASN A 504 -14.85 -18.22 16.55
N LEU A 505 -14.73 -19.43 16.00
CA LEU A 505 -15.56 -20.57 16.41
C LEU A 505 -15.09 -21.23 17.72
N THR A 506 -13.80 -21.20 18.03
CA THR A 506 -13.22 -21.93 19.19
C THR A 506 -12.76 -21.02 20.33
N ASP A 507 -12.87 -19.70 20.17
CA ASP A 507 -12.28 -18.66 21.03
C ASP A 507 -10.80 -18.92 21.39
N ASN A 508 -10.07 -19.47 20.43
CA ASN A 508 -8.70 -19.94 20.59
C ASN A 508 -7.91 -19.60 19.32
N PRO A 509 -7.28 -18.41 19.26
CA PRO A 509 -6.50 -17.97 18.11
C PRO A 509 -5.24 -18.82 17.97
N LYS A 510 -5.10 -19.49 16.82
CA LYS A 510 -4.00 -20.42 16.53
C LYS A 510 -3.25 -19.94 15.29
N TRP A 511 -2.15 -19.24 15.50
CA TRP A 511 -1.13 -19.02 14.46
C TRP A 511 -0.52 -20.37 14.08
N LYS A 512 -0.43 -20.64 12.78
CA LYS A 512 0.11 -21.90 12.22
C LYS A 512 1.04 -21.54 11.07
N LEU A 513 2.12 -22.31 10.90
CA LEU A 513 2.92 -22.25 9.69
C LEU A 513 2.02 -22.60 8.50
N GLU A 514 1.89 -21.70 7.55
CA GLU A 514 1.18 -21.93 6.30
C GLU A 514 2.10 -22.65 5.32
N TYR A 515 3.30 -22.09 5.09
CA TYR A 515 4.33 -22.67 4.25
C TYR A 515 5.73 -22.10 4.54
N THR A 516 6.77 -22.81 4.08
CA THR A 516 8.06 -22.17 3.73
C THR A 516 8.24 -22.19 2.22
N ALA A 517 8.77 -21.12 1.64
CA ALA A 517 8.79 -20.93 0.18
C ALA A 517 9.51 -22.08 -0.54
N LYS A 518 10.70 -22.46 -0.07
CA LYS A 518 11.47 -23.56 -0.66
C LYS A 518 10.78 -24.91 -0.53
N THR A 519 10.07 -25.16 0.57
CA THR A 519 9.32 -26.39 0.79
C THR A 519 8.06 -26.45 -0.09
N ALA A 520 7.33 -25.35 -0.21
CA ALA A 520 6.10 -25.29 -1.00
C ALA A 520 6.34 -25.41 -2.51
N TYR A 521 7.35 -24.69 -3.01
CA TYR A 521 7.62 -24.52 -4.43
C TYR A 521 8.77 -25.40 -4.96
N GLY A 522 9.48 -26.12 -4.08
CA GLY A 522 10.59 -27.01 -4.45
C GLY A 522 11.88 -26.29 -4.85
N MET A 523 12.07 -25.05 -4.37
CA MET A 523 13.17 -24.16 -4.75
C MET A 523 14.45 -24.47 -3.95
N LYS A 524 15.62 -24.21 -4.56
CA LYS A 524 16.94 -24.46 -3.93
C LYS A 524 17.49 -23.21 -3.24
N ALA A 525 17.37 -22.06 -3.89
CA ALA A 525 17.58 -20.74 -3.30
C ALA A 525 16.34 -19.87 -3.59
N LEU A 526 16.36 -18.61 -3.14
CA LEU A 526 15.31 -17.61 -3.39
C LEU A 526 15.87 -16.41 -4.15
N GLN A 527 16.73 -16.65 -5.14
CA GLN A 527 17.27 -15.59 -5.99
C GLN A 527 16.23 -15.18 -7.04
N ALA A 528 16.38 -13.99 -7.64
CA ALA A 528 15.48 -13.52 -8.69
C ALA A 528 15.36 -14.52 -9.87
N VAL A 529 16.40 -15.32 -10.13
CA VAL A 529 16.35 -16.42 -11.11
C VAL A 529 15.51 -17.62 -10.64
N ASP A 530 15.59 -18.04 -9.36
CA ASP A 530 14.73 -19.11 -8.82
C ASP A 530 13.25 -18.71 -8.88
N TRP A 531 12.94 -17.44 -8.57
CA TRP A 531 11.58 -16.88 -8.63
C TRP A 531 11.05 -16.78 -10.06
N ASN A 532 11.86 -16.28 -11.01
CA ASN A 532 11.51 -16.28 -12.43
C ASN A 532 11.27 -17.72 -12.96
N GLU A 533 12.11 -18.66 -12.53
CA GLU A 533 11.91 -20.09 -12.79
C GLU A 533 10.64 -20.68 -12.16
N LEU A 534 10.12 -20.11 -11.06
CA LEU A 534 8.84 -20.50 -10.47
C LEU A 534 7.67 -19.94 -11.27
N VAL A 535 7.71 -18.66 -11.63
CA VAL A 535 6.66 -18.02 -12.44
C VAL A 535 6.51 -18.71 -13.81
N GLY A 536 7.62 -19.06 -14.47
CA GLY A 536 7.58 -19.89 -15.70
C GLY A 536 6.98 -21.29 -15.52
N LYS A 537 6.84 -21.79 -14.28
CA LYS A 537 6.12 -23.04 -13.96
C LYS A 537 4.63 -22.81 -13.66
N PHE A 538 4.19 -21.57 -13.41
CA PHE A 538 2.77 -21.21 -13.29
C PHE A 538 2.07 -21.17 -14.67
N GLU A 539 2.81 -20.86 -15.73
CA GLU A 539 2.32 -20.81 -17.12
C GLU A 539 1.77 -22.15 -17.64
N ALA A 540 2.11 -23.27 -16.99
CA ALA A 540 1.58 -24.59 -17.33
C ALA A 540 0.05 -24.70 -17.13
N ALA A 541 -0.60 -25.49 -17.98
CA ALA A 541 -2.01 -25.85 -17.81
C ALA A 541 -2.20 -26.73 -16.56
N ASN A 542 -3.15 -26.37 -15.69
CA ASN A 542 -3.38 -27.01 -14.38
C ASN A 542 -2.13 -27.01 -13.47
N SER A 543 -1.44 -25.86 -13.37
CA SER A 543 -0.23 -25.75 -12.55
C SER A 543 -0.52 -25.78 -11.05
N THR A 544 -0.32 -26.95 -10.43
CA THR A 544 -0.41 -27.12 -8.96
C THR A 544 0.58 -26.26 -8.15
N LEU A 545 1.55 -25.62 -8.80
CA LEU A 545 2.41 -24.60 -8.19
C LEU A 545 1.72 -23.23 -8.16
N PHE A 546 0.95 -22.89 -9.20
CA PHE A 546 0.09 -21.71 -9.21
C PHE A 546 -1.06 -21.86 -8.21
N ASP A 547 -1.72 -23.03 -8.14
CA ASP A 547 -2.81 -23.28 -7.18
C ASP A 547 -2.37 -23.03 -5.73
N LYS A 548 -1.13 -23.43 -5.39
CA LYS A 548 -0.48 -23.12 -4.09
C LYS A 548 -0.27 -21.63 -3.91
N PHE A 549 0.38 -20.97 -4.88
CA PHE A 549 0.63 -19.52 -4.83
C PHE A 549 -0.67 -18.73 -4.64
N TYR A 550 -1.70 -19.01 -5.43
CA TYR A 550 -3.01 -18.39 -5.34
C TYR A 550 -3.68 -18.64 -3.96
N THR A 551 -3.48 -19.82 -3.37
CA THR A 551 -3.93 -20.11 -2.00
C THR A 551 -3.23 -19.25 -0.95
N TYR A 552 -1.91 -19.10 -1.04
CA TYR A 552 -1.11 -18.32 -0.08
C TYR A 552 -1.25 -16.81 -0.27
N TYR A 553 -1.44 -16.34 -1.51
CA TYR A 553 -1.71 -14.92 -1.82
C TYR A 553 -2.92 -14.39 -1.04
N TYR A 554 -4.00 -15.18 -0.98
CA TYR A 554 -5.18 -14.91 -0.13
C TYR A 554 -5.07 -15.45 1.30
N LYS A 555 -3.86 -15.84 1.73
CA LYS A 555 -3.54 -16.27 3.11
C LYS A 555 -4.44 -17.40 3.60
N SER A 556 -4.66 -18.40 2.73
CA SER A 556 -5.59 -19.53 2.92
C SER A 556 -7.07 -19.13 3.11
N ASN A 557 -7.49 -17.97 2.58
CA ASN A 557 -8.88 -17.50 2.52
C ASN A 557 -9.26 -17.09 1.08
N VAL A 558 -9.14 -18.05 0.16
CA VAL A 558 -9.37 -17.86 -1.28
C VAL A 558 -10.82 -17.42 -1.58
N PRO A 559 -11.04 -16.34 -2.38
CA PRO A 559 -12.38 -15.81 -2.64
C PRO A 559 -13.19 -16.63 -3.67
N GLY A 560 -12.53 -17.37 -4.56
CA GLY A 560 -13.17 -18.14 -5.63
C GLY A 560 -12.15 -18.90 -6.50
N PRO A 561 -12.57 -19.56 -7.58
CA PRO A 561 -11.65 -20.18 -8.53
C PRO A 561 -10.99 -19.13 -9.44
N CYS A 562 -9.69 -19.28 -9.68
CA CYS A 562 -8.96 -18.54 -10.71
C CYS A 562 -8.93 -19.35 -12.02
N ASP A 563 -9.31 -18.75 -13.15
CA ASP A 563 -9.15 -19.37 -14.48
C ASP A 563 -7.85 -18.91 -15.18
N GLU A 564 -7.66 -19.31 -16.44
CA GLU A 564 -6.47 -18.97 -17.23
C GLU A 564 -6.22 -17.46 -17.41
N LYS A 565 -7.25 -16.61 -17.57
CA LYS A 565 -7.04 -15.15 -17.70
C LYS A 565 -6.75 -14.50 -16.34
N CYS A 566 -7.40 -14.98 -15.27
CA CYS A 566 -7.02 -14.61 -13.90
C CYS A 566 -5.54 -14.98 -13.65
N LYS A 567 -5.13 -16.21 -13.99
CA LYS A 567 -3.75 -16.70 -13.87
C LYS A 567 -2.76 -15.87 -14.68
N THR A 568 -3.10 -15.48 -15.91
CA THR A 568 -2.26 -14.57 -16.72
C THR A 568 -2.10 -13.20 -16.08
N GLY A 569 -3.13 -12.65 -15.42
CA GLY A 569 -3.02 -11.43 -14.62
C GLY A 569 -1.95 -11.55 -13.54
N PHE A 570 -2.11 -12.54 -12.64
CA PHE A 570 -1.11 -12.83 -11.60
C PHE A 570 0.30 -13.07 -12.14
N ILE A 571 0.45 -13.79 -13.26
CA ILE A 571 1.76 -14.04 -13.89
C ILE A 571 2.37 -12.75 -14.45
N CYS A 572 1.56 -11.78 -14.88
CA CYS A 572 2.02 -10.46 -15.31
C CYS A 572 2.44 -9.61 -14.10
N ASP A 573 1.59 -9.52 -13.08
CA ASP A 573 1.86 -8.75 -11.86
C ASP A 573 3.19 -9.16 -11.20
N LEU A 574 3.44 -10.48 -11.06
CA LEU A 574 4.68 -11.00 -10.49
C LEU A 574 5.94 -10.69 -11.32
N LYS A 575 5.79 -10.33 -12.60
CA LYS A 575 6.86 -9.91 -13.51
C LYS A 575 6.96 -8.38 -13.68
N THR A 576 5.99 -7.63 -13.17
CA THR A 576 5.94 -6.16 -13.25
C THR A 576 6.41 -5.56 -11.93
N ALA A 577 7.71 -5.28 -11.83
CA ALA A 577 8.30 -4.48 -10.76
C ALA A 577 8.32 -2.97 -11.06
N GLN A 578 7.80 -2.55 -12.22
CA GLN A 578 7.73 -1.16 -12.67
C GLN A 578 6.30 -0.80 -13.05
N SER A 579 5.72 0.21 -12.40
CA SER A 579 4.39 0.72 -12.72
C SER A 579 4.27 1.16 -14.19
N GLY A 580 3.06 1.04 -14.74
CA GLY A 580 2.71 1.47 -16.09
C GLY A 580 3.29 0.62 -17.24
N THR A 581 3.99 -0.50 -16.96
CA THR A 581 4.52 -1.38 -18.01
C THR A 581 4.18 -2.86 -17.84
N HIS A 582 3.91 -3.50 -18.97
CA HIS A 582 3.67 -4.93 -19.11
C HIS A 582 4.66 -5.56 -20.10
N GLU A 583 5.84 -4.96 -20.31
CA GLU A 583 6.84 -5.41 -21.30
C GLU A 583 7.51 -6.76 -20.97
N PHE A 584 7.17 -7.35 -19.83
CA PHE A 584 7.64 -8.65 -19.36
C PHE A 584 6.51 -9.70 -19.33
N CYS A 585 5.33 -9.35 -19.84
CA CYS A 585 4.12 -10.18 -19.93
C CYS A 585 3.88 -10.67 -21.37
#